data_AF-A0A2J4YGS9-F1
#
_entry.id   AF-A0A2J4YGS9-F1
#
_cell.length_a   1.000
_cell.length_b   1.000
_cell.length_c   1.000
_cell.angle_alpha   90.00
_cell.angle_beta   90.00
_cell.angle_gamma   90.00
#
_symmetry.space_group_name_H-M   'P 1'
#
loop_
_entity.id
_entity.type
_entity.pdbx_description
1 polymer ?
#
loop_
_entity_poly.entity_id
_entity_poly.type
_entity_poly.pdbx_seq_one_letter_code
_entity_poly.pdbx_strand_id
1 'polypeptide(L)' 'MVNDPEISFTVSPERTGVYAEKLHELGILKNKAGSWKDYFFNEAWENPGS' A
#
# COMPACT_ATOMS: atom_id res chain seq x y z
N MET A 1 3.32 -23.89 -8.08
CA MET A 1 2.76 -22.52 -8.15
C MET A 1 1.26 -22.67 -8.20
N VAL A 2 0.53 -21.90 -7.38
CA VAL A 2 -0.94 -21.89 -7.43
C VAL A 2 -1.31 -21.06 -8.67
N ASN A 3 -1.59 -21.73 -9.79
CA ASN A 3 -2.01 -21.10 -11.04
C ASN A 3 -3.52 -20.90 -11.02
N ASP A 4 -4.00 -20.12 -10.05
CA ASP A 4 -5.39 -19.69 -10.02
C ASP A 4 -5.47 -18.27 -10.59
N PRO A 5 -6.27 -18.01 -11.64
CA PRO A 5 -6.39 -16.67 -12.22
C PRO A 5 -6.97 -15.63 -11.26
N GLU A 6 -7.60 -16.05 -10.16
CA GLU A 6 -8.10 -15.17 -9.10
C GLU A 6 -7.01 -14.76 -8.10
N ILE A 7 -5.83 -15.41 -8.14
CA ILE A 7 -4.73 -15.15 -7.20
C ILE A 7 -3.59 -14.41 -7.92
N SER A 8 -3.51 -13.10 -7.67
CA SER A 8 -2.39 -12.25 -8.08
C SER A 8 -1.35 -12.11 -6.96
N PHE A 9 -0.08 -12.36 -7.28
CA PHE A 9 1.05 -12.00 -6.42
C PHE A 9 1.68 -10.70 -6.92
N THR A 10 1.63 -9.65 -6.11
CA THR A 10 2.18 -8.33 -6.43
C THR A 10 2.96 -7.77 -5.24
N VAL A 11 4.00 -7.00 -5.53
CA VAL A 11 4.78 -6.27 -4.52
C VAL A 11 4.02 -5.03 -4.04
N SER A 12 3.17 -4.46 -4.90
CA SER A 12 2.35 -3.31 -4.53
C SER A 12 1.14 -3.77 -3.71
N PRO A 13 0.86 -3.13 -2.56
CA PRO A 13 -0.29 -3.50 -1.76
C PRO A 13 -1.59 -3.20 -2.50
N GLU A 14 -2.53 -4.15 -2.46
CA GLU A 14 -3.85 -3.99 -3.05
C GLU A 14 -4.87 -3.48 -2.01
N ARG A 15 -5.79 -2.62 -2.47
CA ARG A 15 -6.93 -2.11 -1.68
C ARG A 15 -6.58 -1.38 -0.38
N THR A 16 -5.35 -0.93 -0.17
CA THR A 16 -4.96 -0.25 1.08
C THR A 16 -5.46 1.19 1.23
N GLY A 17 -5.96 1.79 0.14
CA GLY A 17 -6.51 3.15 0.17
C GLY A 17 -7.62 3.35 1.20
N VAL A 18 -8.47 2.33 1.41
CA VAL A 18 -9.55 2.40 2.41
C VAL A 18 -9.02 2.60 3.84
N TYR A 19 -7.86 2.03 4.15
CA TYR A 19 -7.22 2.21 5.45
C TYR A 19 -6.60 3.59 5.56
N ALA A 20 -5.95 4.08 4.50
CA ALA A 20 -5.38 5.42 4.49
C ALA A 20 -6.44 6.51 4.69
N GLU A 21 -7.64 6.35 4.11
CA GLU A 21 -8.78 7.23 4.36
C GLU A 21 -9.19 7.21 5.83
N LYS A 22 -9.34 6.03 6.43
CA LYS A 22 -9.69 5.90 7.86
C LYS A 22 -8.62 6.48 8.77
N LEU A 23 -7.34 6.27 8.46
CA LEU A 23 -6.23 6.86 9.22
C LEU A 23 -6.21 8.38 9.14
N HIS A 24 -6.60 8.96 8.00
CA HIS A 24 -6.75 10.40 7.85
C HIS A 24 -7.95 10.94 8.64
N GLU A 25 -9.11 10.28 8.56
CA GLU A 25 -10.30 10.62 9.36
C GLU A 25 -10.03 10.59 10.87
N LEU A 26 -9.22 9.63 11.32
CA LEU A 26 -8.79 9.49 12.71
C LEU A 26 -7.69 10.49 13.12
N GLY A 27 -7.18 11.30 12.19
CA GLY A 27 -6.11 12.27 12.44
C GLY A 27 -4.72 11.66 12.63
N ILE A 28 -4.55 10.37 12.37
CA ILE A 28 -3.24 9.69 12.42
C ILE A 28 -2.41 10.11 11.22
N LEU A 29 -3.01 10.07 10.03
CA LEU A 29 -2.39 10.56 8.81
C LEU A 29 -2.72 12.05 8.65
N LYS A 30 -1.70 12.91 8.73
CA LYS A 30 -1.89 14.37 8.68
C LYS A 30 -2.45 14.85 7.35
N ASN A 31 -1.99 14.27 6.24
CA ASN A 31 -2.39 14.64 4.88
C ASN A 31 -3.16 13.49 4.24
N LYS A 32 -4.12 13.80 3.36
CA LYS A 32 -4.77 12.76 2.56
C LYS A 32 -3.75 12.10 1.62
N ALA A 33 -3.65 10.77 1.67
CA ALA A 33 -2.77 10.02 0.78
C ALA A 33 -3.29 10.07 -0.67
N GLY A 34 -2.41 10.41 -1.62
CA GLY A 34 -2.65 10.29 -3.05
C GLY A 34 -2.15 8.96 -3.64
N SER A 35 -1.24 8.30 -2.93
CA SER A 35 -0.61 7.03 -3.29
C SER A 35 -0.34 6.20 -2.04
N TRP A 36 -0.24 4.88 -2.19
CA TRP A 36 0.25 4.01 -1.11
C TRP A 36 1.68 4.34 -0.68
N LYS A 37 2.49 4.90 -1.59
CA LYS A 37 3.85 5.35 -1.26
C LYS A 37 3.89 6.50 -0.24
N ASP A 38 2.77 7.19 -0.02
CA ASP A 38 2.71 8.33 0.90
C ASP A 38 2.58 7.91 2.36
N TYR A 39 2.23 6.64 2.63
CA TYR A 39 1.97 6.13 3.99
C TYR A 39 2.57 4.75 4.27
N PHE A 40 3.36 4.21 3.34
CA PHE A 40 4.21 3.04 3.56
C PHE A 40 5.65 3.47 3.78
N PHE A 41 6.45 2.59 4.39
CA PHE A 41 7.90 2.79 4.50
C PHE A 41 8.54 2.90 3.11
N ASN A 42 9.52 3.80 2.97
CA ASN A 42 10.19 4.05 1.71
C ASN A 42 10.90 2.79 1.16
N GLU A 43 11.44 1.98 2.06
CA GLU A 43 12.13 0.72 1.77
C GLU A 43 11.23 -0.28 1.02
N ALA A 44 9.90 -0.15 1.13
CA ALA A 44 8.94 -1.00 0.42
C ALA A 44 8.96 -0.80 -1.11
N TRP A 45 9.56 0.28 -1.63
CA TRP A 45 9.57 0.58 -3.06
C TRP A 45 10.85 1.24 -3.58
N GLU A 46 11.67 1.85 -2.72
CA GLU A 46 12.94 2.48 -3.12
C GLU A 46 14.06 1.47 -3.40
N ASN A 47 14.00 0.30 -2.76
CA ASN A 47 15.00 -0.74 -2.97
C ASN A 47 14.42 -1.83 -3.89
N PRO A 48 14.81 -1.90 -5.18
CA PRO A 48 14.67 -3.15 -5.92
C PRO A 48 15.53 -4.16 -5.16
N GLY A 49 14.89 -5.14 -4.52
CA GLY A 49 15.54 -6.04 -3.56
C GLY A 49 16.88 -6.61 -4.05
N SER A 50 17.80 -6.86 -3.10
CA SER A 50 19.02 -7.66 -3.36
C SER A 50 18.70 -9.07 -3.82
#